data_AF-A0A158JKC4-F1
#
_entry.id   AF-A0A158JKC4-F1
#
_cell.length_a   1.000
_cell.length_b   1.000
_cell.length_c   1.000
_cell.angle_alpha   90.00
_cell.angle_beta   90.00
_cell.angle_gamma   90.00
#
_symmetry.space_group_name_H-M   'P 1'
#
loop_
_entity.id
_entity.type
_entity.pdbx_description
1 polymer ?
#
loop_
_entity_poly.entity_id
_entity_poly.type
_entity_poly.pdbx_seq_one_letter_code
_entity_poly.pdbx_strand_id
1 'polypeptide(L)'
;MFAYHVHDPERYGVVEFDQKFRALSIEEKPAKPRSNYAVTGLYFYDNEVCDIAADIKPSARGELEITDVNSRYLERKRLDVEIMGRGYAWLDTGTHDSLIEAATFIATLQKRQGLVVACPEEIAYRKNWIGEEQLLELARPLAKNAYGQYLLNLPKDQVAWQFK
;
A
#
# COMPACT_ATOMS: atom_id res chain seq x y z
N MET A 1 8.85 5.87 4.38
CA MET A 1 7.76 5.91 3.35
C MET A 1 8.18 5.09 2.13
N PHE A 2 7.28 4.84 1.18
CA PHE A 2 7.59 4.06 -0.02
C PHE A 2 7.43 4.89 -1.29
N ALA A 3 8.38 4.74 -2.21
CA ALA A 3 8.38 5.39 -3.52
C ALA A 3 8.19 4.37 -4.64
N TYR A 4 7.35 4.69 -5.62
CA TYR A 4 7.04 3.84 -6.76
C TYR A 4 7.13 4.61 -8.07
N HIS A 5 7.72 4.01 -9.10
CA HIS A 5 7.84 4.66 -10.41
C HIS A 5 6.49 4.66 -11.13
N VAL A 6 5.99 5.83 -11.53
CA VAL A 6 4.70 6.02 -12.19
C VAL A 6 4.84 6.69 -13.55
N HIS A 7 3.75 6.68 -14.33
CA HIS A 7 3.69 7.41 -15.61
C HIS A 7 3.34 8.89 -15.41
N ASP A 8 2.37 9.20 -14.54
CA ASP A 8 1.83 10.55 -14.30
C ASP A 8 2.14 11.04 -12.86
N PRO A 9 3.40 11.38 -12.54
CA PRO A 9 3.83 11.71 -11.18
C PRO A 9 3.19 12.99 -10.61
N GLU A 10 2.75 13.93 -11.45
CA GLU A 10 2.11 15.20 -11.06
C GLU A 10 0.80 15.02 -10.28
N ARG A 11 0.22 13.82 -10.29
CA ARG A 11 -1.00 13.48 -9.54
C ARG A 11 -0.73 13.19 -8.06
N TYR A 12 0.52 13.03 -7.66
CA TYR A 12 0.93 12.53 -6.36
C TYR A 12 1.96 13.44 -5.68
N GLY A 13 2.30 13.14 -4.43
CA GLY A 13 3.56 13.61 -3.85
C GLY A 13 4.72 12.96 -4.61
N VAL A 14 5.71 13.75 -5.04
CA VAL A 14 6.86 13.28 -5.84
C VAL A 14 8.13 13.45 -5.04
N VAL A 15 8.94 12.38 -4.96
CA VAL A 15 10.24 12.40 -4.30
C VAL A 15 11.38 12.47 -5.32
N GLU A 16 12.25 13.46 -5.18
CA GLU A 16 13.49 13.59 -5.95
C GLU A 16 14.60 12.78 -5.28
N PHE A 17 15.46 12.14 -6.07
CA PHE A 17 16.59 11.34 -5.58
C PHE A 17 17.92 11.81 -6.16
N ASP A 18 19.01 11.61 -5.40
CA ASP A 18 20.37 11.69 -5.93
C ASP A 18 20.75 10.42 -6.72
N GLN A 19 21.97 10.41 -7.28
CA GLN A 19 22.50 9.26 -8.04
C GLN A 19 22.64 7.97 -7.22
N LYS A 20 22.58 8.05 -5.89
CA LYS A 20 22.64 6.92 -4.96
C LYS A 20 21.27 6.59 -4.36
N PHE A 21 20.19 7.11 -4.94
CA PHE A 21 18.81 6.94 -4.47
C PHE A 21 18.55 7.45 -3.04
N ARG A 22 19.25 8.52 -2.64
CA ARG A 22 18.91 9.25 -1.40
C ARG A 22 17.91 10.35 -1.71
N ALA A 23 16.85 10.45 -0.92
CA ALA A 23 15.82 11.46 -1.10
C ALA A 23 16.40 12.87 -0.89
N LEU A 24 16.13 13.76 -1.84
CA LEU A 24 16.61 15.15 -1.86
C LEU A 24 15.49 16.15 -1.56
N SER A 25 14.33 15.96 -2.16
CA SER A 25 13.17 16.84 -2.02
C SER A 25 11.88 16.05 -2.18
N ILE A 26 10.77 16.57 -1.62
CA ILE A 26 9.43 16.04 -1.82
C ILE A 26 8.51 17.22 -2.11
N GLU A 27 7.68 17.09 -3.15
CA GLU A 27 6.73 18.13 -3.55
C GLU A 27 5.35 17.51 -3.77
N GLU A 28 4.29 18.13 -3.24
CA GLU A 28 2.90 17.66 -3.45
C GLU A 28 2.39 18.14 -4.80
N LYS A 29 2.02 17.19 -5.68
CA LYS A 29 1.41 17.43 -6.99
C LYS A 29 2.13 18.52 -7.81
N PRO A 30 3.45 18.37 -8.04
CA PRO A 30 4.22 19.39 -8.72
C PRO A 30 3.78 19.53 -10.18
N ALA A 31 3.57 20.77 -10.64
CA ALA A 31 3.26 21.04 -12.05
C ALA A 31 4.39 20.64 -13.00
N LYS A 32 5.63 20.56 -12.50
CA LYS A 32 6.82 20.08 -13.20
C LYS A 32 7.56 19.09 -12.31
N PRO A 33 7.16 17.80 -12.30
CA PRO A 33 7.78 16.77 -11.47
C PRO A 33 9.28 16.66 -11.72
N ARG A 34 10.07 16.58 -10.64
CA ARG A 34 11.54 16.41 -10.71
C ARG A 34 11.98 14.95 -10.87
N SER A 35 11.06 14.02 -10.69
CA SER A 35 11.25 12.59 -10.90
C SER A 35 9.92 11.93 -11.26
N ASN A 36 9.98 10.66 -11.66
CA ASN A 36 8.81 9.82 -11.86
C ASN A 36 8.46 8.95 -10.64
N TYR A 37 9.01 9.27 -9.46
CA TYR A 37 8.78 8.50 -8.24
C TYR A 37 7.70 9.14 -7.38
N ALA A 38 6.51 8.55 -7.43
CA ALA A 38 5.41 8.92 -6.56
C ALA A 38 5.60 8.33 -5.16
N VAL A 39 5.25 9.11 -4.15
CA VAL A 39 5.09 8.65 -2.77
C VAL A 39 3.78 7.87 -2.70
N THR A 40 3.86 6.59 -2.35
CA THR A 40 2.68 5.74 -2.23
C THR A 40 1.90 6.04 -0.94
N GLY A 41 0.64 5.59 -0.87
CA GLY A 41 -0.25 5.78 0.27
C GLY A 41 0.08 4.94 1.53
N LEU A 42 1.34 4.54 1.75
CA LEU A 42 1.77 3.77 2.92
C LEU A 42 2.92 4.48 3.65
N TYR A 43 2.70 4.79 4.92
CA TYR A 43 3.61 5.58 5.73
C TYR A 43 3.84 4.92 7.08
N PHE A 44 5.09 5.00 7.56
CA PHE A 44 5.49 4.56 8.89
C PHE A 44 6.16 5.75 9.56
N TYR A 45 5.70 6.09 10.76
CA TYR A 45 6.25 7.18 11.55
C TYR A 45 6.45 6.74 13.00
N ASP A 46 7.32 7.45 13.70
CA ASP A 46 7.40 7.39 15.15
C ASP A 46 6.37 8.35 15.80
N ASN A 47 6.40 8.45 17.12
CA ASN A 47 5.43 9.26 17.87
C ASN A 47 5.53 10.77 17.60
N GLU A 48 6.65 11.29 17.09
CA GLU A 48 6.79 12.73 16.80
C GLU A 48 5.82 13.21 15.71
N VAL A 49 5.25 12.27 14.93
CA VAL A 49 4.29 12.59 13.87
C VAL A 49 3.07 13.34 14.38
N CYS A 50 2.66 13.11 15.63
CA CYS A 50 1.52 13.78 16.23
C CYS A 50 1.76 15.29 16.38
N ASP A 51 2.93 15.66 16.92
CA ASP A 51 3.31 17.06 17.09
C ASP A 51 3.56 17.72 15.73
N ILE A 52 4.25 17.01 14.83
CA ILE A 52 4.48 17.50 13.46
C ILE A 52 3.15 17.78 12.75
N ALA A 53 2.20 16.84 12.80
CA ALA A 53 0.89 16.97 12.17
C ALA A 53 0.07 18.12 12.76
N ALA A 54 0.14 18.33 14.08
CA ALA A 54 -0.54 19.44 14.76
C ALA A 54 -0.05 20.82 14.31
N ASP A 55 1.23 20.92 13.92
CA ASP A 55 1.86 22.17 13.48
C ASP A 55 1.66 22.48 11.98
N ILE A 56 1.25 21.50 11.17
CA ILE A 56 1.02 21.68 9.72
C ILE A 56 -0.05 22.75 9.49
N LYS A 57 0.19 23.58 8.46
CA LYS A 57 -0.75 24.61 8.02
C LYS A 57 -1.47 24.17 6.76
N PRO A 58 -2.72 24.62 6.52
CA PRO A 58 -3.40 24.33 5.29
C PRO A 58 -2.59 24.78 4.08
N SER A 59 -2.51 23.94 3.06
CA SER A 59 -1.85 24.23 1.80
C SER A 59 -2.64 25.22 0.95
N ALA A 60 -2.14 25.54 -0.24
CA ALA A 60 -2.86 26.40 -1.20
C ALA A 60 -4.24 25.84 -1.61
N ARG A 61 -4.46 24.51 -1.46
CA ARG A 61 -5.78 23.87 -1.68
C ARG A 61 -6.62 23.72 -0.40
N GLY A 62 -6.13 24.22 0.74
CA GLY A 62 -6.84 24.18 2.01
C GLY A 62 -6.77 22.83 2.74
N GLU A 63 -5.84 21.96 2.38
CA GLU A 63 -5.65 20.63 3.00
C GLU A 63 -4.43 20.62 3.93
N LEU A 64 -4.44 19.77 4.95
CA LEU A 64 -3.24 19.46 5.74
C LEU A 64 -2.49 18.32 5.04
N GLU A 65 -1.32 18.64 4.48
CA GLU A 65 -0.64 17.73 3.56
C GLU A 65 0.20 16.70 4.30
N ILE A 66 0.04 15.42 3.93
CA ILE A 66 0.97 14.38 4.36
C ILE A 66 2.38 14.63 3.81
N THR A 67 2.49 15.28 2.65
CA THR A 67 3.77 15.70 2.06
C THR A 67 4.51 16.72 2.92
N ASP A 68 3.80 17.59 3.65
CA ASP A 68 4.44 18.52 4.59
C ASP A 68 5.00 17.76 5.81
N VAL A 69 4.26 16.76 6.32
CA VAL A 69 4.76 15.86 7.37
C VAL A 69 6.04 15.15 6.92
N ASN A 70 6.03 14.55 5.72
CA ASN A 70 7.21 13.89 5.15
C ASN A 70 8.39 14.86 4.99
N SER A 71 8.13 16.08 4.53
CA SER A 71 9.14 17.13 4.38
C SER A 71 9.81 17.48 5.71
N ARG A 72 9.08 17.52 6.83
CA ARG A 72 9.67 17.72 8.16
C ARG A 72 10.63 16.62 8.56
N TYR A 73 10.28 15.36 8.30
CA TYR A 73 11.20 14.24 8.54
C TYR A 73 12.42 14.30 7.61
N LEU A 74 12.25 14.74 6.35
CA LEU A 74 13.34 14.92 5.40
C LEU A 74 14.31 16.02 5.84
N GLU A 75 13.80 17.19 6.26
CA GLU A 75 14.59 18.30 6.82
C GLU A 75 15.44 17.85 8.02
N ARG A 76 14.86 16.98 8.86
CA ARG A 76 15.55 16.39 10.03
C ARG A 76 16.50 15.24 9.66
N LYS A 77 16.61 14.85 8.39
CA LYS A 77 17.37 13.67 7.91
C LYS A 77 16.93 12.36 8.59
N ARG A 78 15.63 12.25 8.87
CA ARG A 78 14.98 11.10 9.51
C ARG A 78 13.91 10.46 8.63
N LEU A 79 13.92 10.78 7.34
CA LEU A 79 13.03 10.17 6.37
C LEU A 79 13.77 9.07 5.61
N ASP A 80 13.38 7.82 5.88
CA ASP A 80 13.78 6.68 5.06
C ASP A 80 12.76 6.46 3.93
N VAL A 81 13.28 6.30 2.71
CA VAL A 81 12.47 6.09 1.51
C VAL A 81 12.83 4.76 0.89
N GLU A 82 11.89 3.81 0.99
CA GLU A 82 12.02 2.48 0.40
C GLU A 82 11.49 2.49 -1.03
N ILE A 83 12.33 2.08 -1.98
CA ILE A 83 11.95 2.04 -3.39
C ILE A 83 11.27 0.71 -3.69
N MET A 84 9.99 0.77 -4.01
CA MET A 84 9.24 -0.36 -4.50
C MET A 84 9.64 -0.64 -5.95
N GLY A 85 10.47 -1.68 -6.14
CA GLY A 85 10.94 -2.09 -7.46
C GLY A 85 9.81 -2.51 -8.39
N ARG A 86 10.10 -2.54 -9.70
CA ARG A 86 9.14 -2.82 -10.78
C ARG A 86 8.42 -4.18 -10.75
N GLY A 87 8.78 -5.06 -9.82
CA GLY A 87 8.11 -6.34 -9.59
C GLY A 87 6.90 -6.24 -8.66
N TYR A 88 6.77 -5.15 -7.91
CA TYR A 88 5.56 -4.82 -7.16
C TYR A 88 4.53 -4.19 -8.10
N ALA A 89 3.25 -4.34 -7.75
CA ALA A 89 2.17 -3.58 -8.34
C ALA A 89 1.62 -2.62 -7.27
N TRP A 90 1.76 -1.32 -7.50
CA TRP A 90 1.03 -0.30 -6.76
C TRP A 90 -0.05 0.26 -7.68
N LEU A 91 -1.30 0.16 -7.23
CA LEU A 91 -2.48 0.55 -7.99
C LEU A 91 -3.30 1.50 -7.12
N ASP A 92 -3.67 2.64 -7.69
CA ASP A 92 -4.53 3.65 -7.08
C ASP A 92 -5.85 3.70 -7.85
N THR A 93 -6.97 3.53 -7.17
CA THR A 93 -8.30 3.42 -7.79
C THR A 93 -9.04 4.76 -7.83
N GLY A 94 -8.31 5.85 -8.08
CA GLY A 94 -8.83 7.23 -8.05
C GLY A 94 -9.70 7.62 -9.25
N THR A 95 -9.69 6.84 -10.34
CA THR A 95 -10.52 7.05 -11.54
C THR A 95 -11.30 5.79 -11.92
N HIS A 96 -12.38 5.94 -12.70
CA HIS A 96 -13.15 4.80 -13.21
C HIS A 96 -12.28 3.78 -13.97
N ASP A 97 -11.39 4.26 -14.84
CA ASP A 97 -10.49 3.39 -15.60
C ASP A 97 -9.51 2.66 -14.68
N SER A 98 -8.84 3.39 -13.76
CA SER A 98 -7.90 2.78 -12.81
C SER A 98 -8.55 1.73 -11.89
N LEU A 99 -9.82 1.92 -11.53
CA LEU A 99 -10.58 0.93 -10.77
C LEU A 99 -10.80 -0.36 -11.56
N ILE A 100 -11.16 -0.25 -12.86
CA ILE A 100 -11.35 -1.42 -13.73
C ILE A 100 -10.03 -2.15 -13.96
N GLU A 101 -8.94 -1.42 -14.18
CA GLU A 101 -7.60 -1.98 -14.32
C GLU A 101 -7.19 -2.76 -13.06
N ALA A 102 -7.38 -2.17 -11.88
CA ALA A 102 -7.08 -2.83 -10.61
C ALA A 102 -7.92 -4.08 -10.38
N ALA A 103 -9.24 -4.01 -10.64
CA ALA A 103 -10.13 -5.15 -10.53
C ALA A 103 -9.71 -6.29 -11.49
N THR A 104 -9.35 -5.94 -12.73
CA THR A 104 -8.91 -6.91 -13.75
C THR A 104 -7.58 -7.55 -13.38
N PHE A 105 -6.65 -6.77 -12.84
CA PHE A 105 -5.36 -7.25 -12.36
C PHE A 105 -5.54 -8.29 -11.24
N ILE A 106 -6.33 -7.97 -10.21
CA ILE A 106 -6.63 -8.89 -9.11
C ILE A 106 -7.38 -10.12 -9.61
N ALA A 107 -8.40 -9.96 -10.44
CA ALA A 107 -9.16 -11.09 -11.00
C ALA A 107 -8.26 -12.06 -11.78
N THR A 108 -7.31 -11.54 -12.56
CA THR A 108 -6.35 -12.35 -13.33
C THR A 108 -5.44 -13.17 -12.43
N LEU A 109 -4.88 -12.55 -11.39
CA LEU A 109 -4.02 -13.23 -10.42
C LEU A 109 -4.77 -14.34 -9.67
N GLN A 110 -5.94 -14.02 -9.11
CA GLN A 110 -6.72 -14.97 -8.32
C GLN A 110 -7.19 -16.15 -9.18
N LYS A 111 -7.64 -15.89 -10.42
CA LYS A 111 -8.05 -16.95 -11.34
C LYS A 111 -6.90 -17.88 -11.72
N ARG A 112 -5.68 -17.34 -11.86
CA ARG A 112 -4.50 -18.13 -12.24
C ARG A 112 -3.94 -18.95 -11.09
N GLN A 113 -3.94 -18.41 -9.88
CA GLN A 113 -3.30 -19.03 -8.72
C GLN A 113 -4.26 -19.88 -7.88
N GLY A 114 -5.57 -19.58 -7.92
CA GLY A 114 -6.53 -20.17 -6.98
C GLY A 114 -6.41 -19.62 -5.56
N LEU A 115 -5.63 -18.56 -5.36
CA LEU A 115 -5.43 -17.86 -4.09
C LEU A 115 -6.15 -16.51 -4.12
N VAL A 116 -6.57 -16.03 -2.96
CA VAL A 116 -7.30 -14.76 -2.82
C VAL A 116 -6.37 -13.68 -2.29
N VAL A 117 -6.27 -12.56 -3.01
CA VAL A 117 -5.45 -11.41 -2.58
C VAL A 117 -6.22 -10.64 -1.51
N ALA A 118 -5.54 -10.27 -0.43
CA ALA A 118 -6.09 -9.49 0.68
C ALA A 118 -7.31 -10.13 1.38
N CYS A 119 -7.34 -11.46 1.53
CA CYS A 119 -8.31 -12.19 2.35
C CYS A 119 -7.97 -12.03 3.86
N PRO A 120 -8.74 -11.27 4.66
CA PRO A 120 -8.37 -11.00 6.05
C PRO A 120 -8.38 -12.25 6.94
N GLU A 121 -9.31 -13.18 6.72
CA GLU A 121 -9.41 -14.42 7.48
C GLU A 121 -8.22 -15.34 7.21
N GLU A 122 -7.77 -15.44 5.95
CA GLU A 122 -6.54 -16.16 5.61
C GLU A 122 -5.32 -15.51 6.25
N ILE A 123 -5.19 -14.18 6.16
CA ILE A 123 -4.08 -13.45 6.78
C ILE A 123 -4.06 -13.70 8.28
N ALA A 124 -5.20 -13.58 8.96
CA ALA A 124 -5.32 -13.80 10.39
C ALA A 124 -4.98 -15.24 10.79
N TYR A 125 -5.48 -16.23 10.03
CA TYR A 125 -5.18 -17.64 10.26
C TYR A 125 -3.68 -17.94 10.10
N ARG A 126 -3.07 -17.49 9.00
CA ARG A 126 -1.64 -17.73 8.73
C ARG A 126 -0.70 -16.93 9.63
N LYS A 127 -1.16 -15.80 10.17
CA LYS A 127 -0.47 -15.04 11.24
C LYS A 127 -0.70 -15.61 12.64
N ASN A 128 -1.47 -16.70 12.78
CA ASN A 128 -1.87 -17.29 14.06
C ASN A 128 -2.62 -16.32 14.98
N TRP A 129 -3.34 -15.34 14.42
CA TRP A 129 -4.26 -14.47 15.19
C TRP A 129 -5.55 -15.20 15.53
N ILE A 130 -5.94 -16.17 14.69
CA ILE A 130 -7.07 -17.07 14.90
C ILE A 130 -6.65 -18.52 14.66
N GLY A 131 -7.30 -19.46 15.36
CA GLY A 131 -7.13 -20.89 15.15
C GLY A 131 -8.02 -21.45 14.04
N GLU A 132 -7.81 -22.73 13.71
CA GLU A 132 -8.60 -23.45 12.69
C GLU A 132 -10.11 -23.42 12.99
N GLU A 133 -10.50 -23.64 14.26
CA GLU A 133 -11.92 -23.64 14.65
C GLU A 133 -12.61 -22.31 14.34
N GLN A 134 -11.95 -21.19 14.70
CA GLN A 134 -12.46 -19.84 14.43
C GLN A 134 -12.53 -19.54 12.92
N LEU A 135 -11.53 -19.97 12.15
CA LEU A 135 -11.57 -19.86 10.70
C LEU A 135 -12.76 -20.61 10.11
N LEU A 136 -12.99 -21.86 10.54
CA LEU A 136 -14.11 -22.67 10.06
C LEU A 136 -15.46 -22.08 10.46
N GLU A 137 -15.56 -21.48 11.65
CA GLU A 137 -16.76 -20.74 12.08
C GLU A 137 -17.08 -19.57 11.14
N LEU A 138 -16.07 -18.76 10.78
CA LEU A 138 -16.20 -17.66 9.82
C LEU A 138 -16.57 -18.16 8.40
N ALA A 139 -16.05 -19.32 8.01
CA ALA A 139 -16.25 -19.87 6.67
C ALA A 139 -17.64 -20.50 6.46
N ARG A 140 -18.22 -21.13 7.49
CA ARG A 140 -19.52 -21.82 7.44
C ARG A 140 -20.68 -20.97 6.88
N PRO A 141 -20.95 -19.73 7.33
CA PRO A 141 -22.04 -18.92 6.77
C PRO A 141 -21.81 -18.54 5.29
N LEU A 142 -20.56 -18.52 4.84
CA LEU A 142 -20.16 -18.17 3.48
C LEU A 142 -20.05 -19.40 2.55
N ALA A 143 -20.27 -20.61 3.08
CA ALA A 143 -19.99 -21.87 2.39
C ALA A 143 -20.72 -22.03 1.04
N LYS A 144 -21.78 -21.26 0.78
CA LYS A 144 -22.51 -21.33 -0.49
C LYS A 144 -21.83 -20.59 -1.65
N ASN A 145 -20.75 -19.85 -1.42
CA ASN A 145 -20.03 -19.11 -2.45
C ASN A 145 -18.54 -19.51 -2.51
N ALA A 146 -17.85 -19.06 -3.57
CA ALA A 146 -16.45 -19.39 -3.80
C ALA A 146 -15.52 -18.92 -2.66
N TYR A 147 -15.84 -17.80 -1.99
CA TYR A 147 -15.05 -17.29 -0.88
C TYR A 147 -15.14 -18.19 0.35
N GLY A 148 -16.33 -18.62 0.75
CA GLY A 148 -16.47 -19.56 1.87
C GLY A 148 -15.85 -20.92 1.56
N GLN A 149 -15.97 -21.40 0.32
CA GLN A 149 -15.28 -22.62 -0.12
C GLN A 149 -13.76 -22.48 -0.06
N TYR A 150 -13.21 -21.32 -0.43
CA TYR A 150 -11.79 -21.01 -0.26
C TYR A 150 -11.36 -21.11 1.20
N LEU A 151 -12.07 -20.44 2.12
CA LEU A 151 -11.76 -20.46 3.55
C LEU A 151 -11.82 -21.86 4.17
N LEU A 152 -12.81 -22.67 3.79
CA LEU A 152 -12.96 -24.05 4.27
C LEU A 152 -11.80 -24.97 3.83
N ASN A 153 -11.11 -24.63 2.75
CA ASN A 153 -10.00 -25.41 2.23
C ASN A 153 -8.63 -24.96 2.76
N LEU A 154 -8.51 -23.74 3.30
CA LEU A 154 -7.25 -23.21 3.82
C LEU A 154 -6.50 -24.11 4.82
N PRO A 155 -7.17 -24.81 5.78
CA PRO A 155 -6.45 -25.71 6.69
C PRO A 155 -5.80 -26.91 6.00
N LYS A 156 -6.29 -27.29 4.82
CA LYS A 156 -5.82 -28.44 4.04
C LYS A 156 -4.76 -28.04 3.01
N ASP A 157 -4.73 -26.77 2.61
CA ASP A 157 -3.85 -26.26 1.57
C ASP A 157 -2.47 -25.86 2.11
N GLN A 158 -1.45 -26.60 1.67
CA GLN A 158 -0.05 -26.23 1.89
C GLN A 158 0.41 -25.23 0.81
N VAL A 159 0.21 -23.95 1.09
CA VAL A 159 0.71 -22.85 0.24
C VAL A 159 2.02 -22.34 0.82
N ALA A 160 3.03 -22.18 -0.04
CA ALA A 160 4.28 -21.52 0.33
C ALA A 160 4.02 -20.05 0.65
N TRP A 161 3.80 -19.74 1.92
CA TRP A 161 3.68 -18.39 2.43
C TRP A 161 5.04 -17.89 2.92
N GLN A 162 5.39 -16.66 2.53
CA GLN A 162 6.63 -16.03 2.96
C GLN A 162 6.48 -15.49 4.39
N PHE A 163 6.50 -16.38 5.37
CA PHE A 163 6.87 -16.03 6.74
C PHE A 163 8.02 -16.95 7.16
N LYS A 164 9.25 -16.49 6.90
CA LYS A 164 10.39 -16.88 7.72
C LYS A 164 10.57 -15.84 8.80
#